data_AF-A0A8C2JAT7-F1
#
_entry.id   AF-A0A8C2JAT7-F1
#
_cell.length_a   1.000
_cell.length_b   1.000
_cell.length_c   1.000
_cell.angle_alpha   90.00
_cell.angle_beta   90.00
_cell.angle_gamma   90.00
#
_symmetry.space_group_name_H-M   'P 1'
#
loop_
_entity.id
_entity.type
_entity.pdbx_description
1 polymer ?
#
loop_
_entity_poly.entity_id
_entity_poly.type
_entity_poly.pdbx_seq_one_letter_code
_entity_poly.pdbx_strand_id
1 'polypeptide(L)'
;QSDNVKFVYVKTLEELVEDIASLHELASEAASPPSLIIVDGLDHYLRGSRVGPLQDDLSPVAHVAALLHDTAAFLSQILQNRADGQGLCRVMVSFQSEGEGSRDSDALAPELVLSVLDRYLQVRCTLEEVKRDGEWRVYLSVMCPSLVQQWHMVLRAGGALEFRPVFGGEQQILDQPEKHKQENERCGDN
;
A
#
# COMPACT_ATOMS: atom_id res chain seq x y z
N GLN A 1 22.07 25.20 -3.08
CA GLN A 1 21.38 24.16 -3.87
C GLN A 1 20.44 23.48 -2.89
N SER A 2 19.14 23.78 -2.96
CA SER A 2 18.14 23.16 -2.08
C SER A 2 17.77 21.83 -2.72
N ASP A 3 18.41 20.75 -2.27
CA ASP A 3 18.01 19.41 -2.67
C ASP A 3 16.61 19.17 -2.08
N ASN A 4 15.59 19.29 -2.93
CA ASN A 4 14.18 19.19 -2.55
C ASN A 4 13.77 17.74 -2.17
N VAL A 5 14.71 16.79 -2.24
CA VAL A 5 14.50 15.37 -1.96
C VAL A 5 15.68 14.85 -1.17
N LYS A 6 15.39 14.18 -0.04
CA LYS A 6 16.39 13.48 0.79
C LYS A 6 16.17 11.98 0.64
N PHE A 7 17.23 11.27 0.27
CA PHE A 7 17.23 9.81 0.23
C PHE A 7 17.86 9.26 1.50
N VAL A 8 17.23 8.23 2.07
CA VAL A 8 17.70 7.54 3.27
C VAL A 8 17.56 6.04 3.01
N TYR A 9 18.61 5.28 3.31
CA TYR A 9 18.68 3.84 3.03
C TYR A 9 18.94 3.09 4.32
N VAL A 10 17.85 2.68 4.98
CA VAL A 10 17.87 1.89 6.21
C VAL A 10 17.88 0.39 5.87
N LYS A 11 18.55 -0.40 6.70
CA LYS A 11 18.72 -1.84 6.51
C LYS A 11 17.81 -2.66 7.39
N THR A 12 17.38 -2.12 8.53
CA THR A 12 16.54 -2.82 9.49
C THR A 12 15.27 -2.06 9.82
N LEU A 13 14.32 -2.75 10.45
CA LEU A 13 13.07 -2.15 10.91
C LEU A 13 13.31 -1.12 12.01
N GLU A 14 14.27 -1.38 12.90
CA GLU A 14 14.65 -0.49 14.00
C GLU A 14 15.25 0.80 13.47
N GLU A 15 16.17 0.70 12.49
CA GLU A 15 16.74 1.88 11.81
C GLU A 15 15.65 2.69 11.12
N LEU A 16 14.67 2.04 10.46
CA LEU A 16 13.52 2.72 9.85
C LEU A 16 12.70 3.48 10.88
N VAL A 17 12.38 2.85 12.01
CA VAL A 17 11.60 3.46 13.10
C VAL A 17 12.35 4.65 13.70
N GLU A 18 13.65 4.50 13.96
CA GLU A 18 14.50 5.58 14.49
C GLU A 18 14.54 6.77 13.53
N ASP A 19 14.74 6.52 12.24
CA ASP A 19 14.79 7.58 11.23
C ASP A 19 13.44 8.31 11.10
N ILE A 20 12.31 7.59 11.10
CA ILE A 20 10.98 8.22 11.07
C ILE A 20 10.77 9.06 12.34
N ALA A 21 11.11 8.53 13.51
CA ALA A 21 10.97 9.25 14.77
C ALA A 21 11.84 10.52 14.82
N SER A 22 13.04 10.48 14.25
CA SER A 22 13.96 11.63 14.17
C SER A 22 13.44 12.79 13.32
N LEU A 23 12.46 12.55 12.44
CA LEU A 23 11.87 13.60 11.61
C LEU A 23 11.20 14.70 12.44
N HIS A 24 10.73 14.39 13.65
CA HIS A 24 10.15 15.38 14.56
C HIS A 24 11.18 16.44 14.99
N GLU A 25 12.41 16.01 15.23
CA GLU A 25 13.53 16.87 15.63
C GLU A 25 13.98 17.72 14.44
N LEU A 26 14.24 17.05 13.31
CA LEU A 26 14.71 17.71 12.09
C LEU A 26 13.71 18.74 11.55
N ALA A 27 12.40 18.47 11.62
CA ALA A 27 11.39 19.40 11.10
C ALA A 27 11.25 20.68 11.93
N SER A 28 11.56 20.61 13.22
CA SER A 28 11.54 21.77 14.10
C SER A 28 12.67 22.75 13.74
N GLU A 29 13.84 22.23 13.38
CA GLU A 29 15.03 23.02 13.03
C GLU A 29 15.14 23.34 11.53
N ALA A 30 14.55 22.52 10.66
CA ALA A 30 14.64 22.69 9.22
C ALA A 30 13.89 23.93 8.73
N ALA A 31 14.47 24.63 7.75
CA ALA A 31 13.82 25.76 7.09
C ALA A 31 12.53 25.34 6.34
N SER A 32 12.52 24.12 5.78
CA SER A 32 11.38 23.54 5.06
C SER A 32 11.16 22.09 5.50
N PRO A 33 10.13 21.78 6.31
CA PRO A 33 9.81 20.41 6.67
C PRO A 33 9.32 19.62 5.44
N PRO A 34 9.49 18.28 5.41
CA PRO A 34 9.04 17.47 4.30
C PRO A 34 7.51 17.52 4.12
N SER A 35 7.06 17.61 2.87
CA SER A 35 5.64 17.53 2.48
C SER A 35 5.22 16.15 1.96
N LEU A 36 6.19 15.24 1.76
CA LEU A 36 5.96 13.87 1.34
C LEU A 36 7.02 12.95 1.94
N ILE A 37 6.56 11.85 2.54
CA ILE A 37 7.39 10.73 3.00
C ILE A 37 7.07 9.53 2.12
N ILE A 38 8.09 8.89 1.57
CA ILE A 38 7.95 7.67 0.78
C ILE A 38 8.75 6.57 1.48
N VAL A 39 8.07 5.48 1.84
CA VAL A 39 8.69 4.26 2.34
C VAL A 39 8.58 3.20 1.26
N ASP A 40 9.70 2.83 0.69
CA ASP A 40 9.76 1.82 -0.37
C ASP A 40 10.02 0.43 0.21
N GLY A 41 9.22 -0.56 -0.18
CA GLY A 41 9.39 -1.96 0.19
C GLY A 41 9.15 -2.25 1.66
N LEU A 42 8.09 -1.71 2.27
CA LEU A 42 7.81 -1.90 3.70
C LEU A 42 7.75 -3.38 4.08
N ASP A 43 7.29 -4.23 3.17
CA ASP A 43 7.24 -5.68 3.32
C ASP A 43 8.61 -6.32 3.61
N HIS A 44 9.72 -5.76 3.12
CA HIS A 44 11.06 -6.27 3.42
C HIS A 44 11.43 -6.09 4.90
N TYR A 45 11.10 -4.94 5.49
CA TYR A 45 11.38 -4.64 6.89
C TYR A 45 10.51 -5.48 7.83
N LEU A 46 9.24 -5.71 7.46
CA LEU A 46 8.29 -6.47 8.26
C LEU A 46 8.51 -8.00 8.21
N ARG A 47 9.20 -8.52 7.18
CA ARG A 47 9.57 -9.94 7.09
C ARG A 47 10.81 -10.28 7.94
N GLY A 48 11.77 -9.37 8.08
CA GLY A 48 13.06 -9.61 8.74
C GLY A 48 13.03 -9.70 10.28
N SER A 49 11.98 -9.20 10.92
CA SER A 49 11.86 -9.14 12.40
C SER A 49 11.48 -10.47 13.08
N ARG A 50 11.42 -11.59 12.33
CA ARG A 50 10.79 -12.83 12.80
C ARG A 50 11.82 -13.86 13.25
N VAL A 51 12.17 -13.80 14.53
CA VAL A 51 12.89 -14.88 15.22
C VAL A 51 11.92 -15.54 16.22
N GLY A 52 11.23 -16.60 15.81
CA GLY A 52 10.38 -17.39 16.71
C GLY A 52 9.22 -18.09 16.01
N PRO A 53 8.64 -19.15 16.63
CA PRO A 53 7.51 -19.88 16.05
C PRO A 53 6.28 -18.97 15.91
N LEU A 54 5.65 -19.09 14.74
CA LEU A 54 4.41 -18.47 14.26
C LEU A 54 3.58 -17.74 15.33
N GLN A 55 3.75 -16.43 15.43
CA GLN A 55 2.83 -15.55 16.15
C GLN A 55 2.33 -14.50 15.18
N ASP A 56 1.01 -14.31 15.17
CA ASP A 56 0.25 -13.23 14.53
C ASP A 56 0.59 -11.86 15.12
N ASP A 57 1.86 -11.61 15.44
CA ASP A 57 2.29 -10.33 16.02
C ASP A 57 2.34 -9.27 14.93
N LEU A 58 1.20 -8.60 14.77
CA LEU A 58 1.04 -7.45 13.90
C LEU A 58 1.43 -6.14 14.61
N SER A 59 1.96 -6.21 15.85
CA SER A 59 2.42 -5.03 16.60
C SER A 59 3.45 -4.21 15.82
N PRO A 60 4.48 -4.79 15.18
CA PRO A 60 5.45 -4.00 14.41
C PRO A 60 4.81 -3.28 13.22
N VAL A 61 3.84 -3.92 12.55
CA VAL A 61 3.08 -3.33 11.43
C VAL A 61 2.27 -2.13 11.93
N ALA A 62 1.51 -2.32 13.02
CA ALA A 62 0.69 -1.26 13.61
C ALA A 62 1.55 -0.11 14.14
N HIS A 63 2.70 -0.43 14.74
CA HIS A 63 3.63 0.56 15.26
C HIS A 63 4.19 1.45 14.17
N VAL A 64 4.73 0.87 13.08
CA VAL A 64 5.25 1.67 11.95
C VAL A 64 4.15 2.48 11.28
N ALA A 65 2.97 1.89 11.07
CA ALA A 65 1.85 2.59 10.44
C ALA A 65 1.36 3.78 11.28
N ALA A 66 1.22 3.58 12.60
CA ALA A 66 0.88 4.64 13.55
C ALA A 66 1.95 5.74 13.57
N LEU A 67 3.22 5.35 13.65
CA LEU A 67 4.33 6.29 13.69
C LEU A 67 4.38 7.16 12.41
N LEU A 68 4.27 6.55 11.22
CA LEU A 68 4.21 7.29 9.96
C LEU A 68 3.01 8.26 9.91
N HIS A 69 1.85 7.81 10.37
CA HIS A 69 0.65 8.63 10.44
C HIS A 69 0.84 9.84 11.36
N ASP A 70 1.34 9.61 12.58
CA ASP A 70 1.57 10.64 13.59
C ASP A 70 2.65 11.64 13.15
N THR A 71 3.75 11.15 12.58
CA THR A 71 4.81 12.00 12.02
C THR A 71 4.27 12.87 10.89
N ALA A 72 3.47 12.33 9.97
CA ALA A 72 2.87 13.13 8.91
C ALA A 72 1.85 14.16 9.43
N ALA A 73 1.08 13.82 10.46
CA ALA A 73 0.19 14.76 11.11
C ALA A 73 0.96 15.91 11.76
N PHE A 74 2.04 15.62 12.48
CA PHE A 74 2.94 16.62 13.07
C PHE A 74 3.57 17.54 12.01
N LEU A 75 4.12 16.96 10.94
CA LEU A 75 4.71 17.72 9.84
C LEU A 75 3.68 18.60 9.14
N SER A 76 2.46 18.11 8.97
CA SER A 76 1.33 18.89 8.44
C SER A 76 1.04 20.10 9.31
N GLN A 77 1.05 19.96 10.63
CA GLN A 77 0.86 21.09 11.54
C GLN A 77 1.96 22.15 11.37
N ILE A 78 3.23 21.74 11.27
CA ILE A 78 4.33 22.68 11.02
C ILE A 78 4.16 23.38 9.67
N LEU A 79 3.83 22.62 8.62
CA LEU A 79 3.62 23.14 7.27
C LEU A 79 2.46 24.14 7.21
N GLN A 80 1.34 23.86 7.86
CA GLN A 80 0.18 24.76 7.95
C GLN A 80 0.55 26.08 8.64
N ASN A 81 1.32 26.01 9.72
CA ASN A 81 1.77 27.18 10.46
C ASN A 81 2.74 28.07 9.66
N ARG A 82 3.45 27.51 8.69
CA ARG A 82 4.49 28.23 7.92
C ARG A 82 4.06 28.64 6.51
N ALA A 83 3.13 27.93 5.87
CA ALA A 83 2.77 28.09 4.46
C ALA A 83 1.30 28.51 4.28
N ASP A 84 0.94 29.67 4.83
CA ASP A 84 -0.39 30.31 4.69
C ASP A 84 -1.59 29.37 4.94
N GLY A 85 -1.41 28.35 5.79
CA GLY A 85 -2.44 27.38 6.15
C GLY A 85 -2.71 26.26 5.14
N GLN A 86 -1.95 26.12 4.04
CA GLN A 86 -2.26 25.15 2.97
C GLN A 86 -1.33 23.93 2.87
N GLY A 87 -0.23 23.90 3.62
CA GLY A 87 0.73 22.81 3.53
C GLY A 87 0.22 21.52 4.19
N LEU A 88 0.46 20.36 3.56
CA LEU A 88 0.17 19.04 4.12
C LEU A 88 1.35 18.12 3.87
N CYS A 89 1.68 17.29 4.86
CA CYS A 89 2.60 16.18 4.69
C CYS A 89 1.81 14.91 4.37
N ARG A 90 2.20 14.22 3.30
CA ARG A 90 1.59 12.95 2.86
C ARG A 90 2.56 11.79 3.07
N VAL A 91 2.02 10.59 3.23
CA VAL A 91 2.79 9.35 3.32
C VAL A 91 2.40 8.45 2.16
N MET A 92 3.39 7.87 1.51
CA MET A 92 3.23 6.79 0.55
C MET A 92 4.09 5.61 0.98
N VAL A 93 3.50 4.42 0.95
CA VAL A 93 4.17 3.17 1.31
C VAL A 93 3.97 2.19 0.16
N SER A 94 5.06 1.58 -0.32
CA SER A 94 4.96 0.44 -1.23
C SER A 94 5.06 -0.87 -0.45
N PHE A 95 4.27 -1.85 -0.88
CA PHE A 95 4.16 -3.16 -0.23
C PHE A 95 3.93 -4.22 -1.31
N GLN A 96 4.80 -5.23 -1.35
CA GLN A 96 4.67 -6.35 -2.28
C GLN A 96 4.02 -7.56 -1.58
N SER A 97 2.82 -7.93 -2.03
CA SER A 97 2.03 -9.03 -1.45
C SER A 97 2.59 -10.41 -1.81
N GLU A 98 3.08 -10.58 -3.04
CA GLU A 98 3.63 -11.85 -3.51
C GLU A 98 5.16 -11.76 -3.54
N GLY A 99 5.81 -12.52 -2.67
CA GLY A 99 7.24 -12.78 -2.85
C GLY A 99 7.40 -13.82 -3.96
N GLU A 100 8.06 -13.44 -5.07
CA GLU A 100 8.52 -14.40 -6.07
C GLU A 100 9.30 -15.54 -5.38
N GLY A 101 8.67 -16.72 -5.26
CA GLY A 101 9.37 -17.97 -4.98
C GLY A 101 9.37 -18.51 -3.55
N SER A 102 8.76 -17.87 -2.55
CA SER A 102 8.74 -18.44 -1.19
C SER A 102 7.41 -19.10 -0.86
N ARG A 103 7.39 -20.45 -0.90
CA ARG A 103 6.36 -21.28 -0.25
C ARG A 103 6.67 -21.47 1.24
N ASP A 104 7.11 -20.42 1.93
CA ASP A 104 7.26 -20.51 3.39
C ASP A 104 5.88 -20.42 4.03
N SER A 105 5.50 -21.51 4.69
CA SER A 105 4.25 -21.66 5.42
C SER A 105 4.15 -20.76 6.67
N ASP A 106 5.20 -20.00 6.99
CA ASP A 106 5.33 -19.14 8.19
C ASP A 106 5.22 -17.63 7.89
N ALA A 107 4.96 -17.24 6.63
CA ALA A 107 4.66 -15.86 6.29
C ALA A 107 3.25 -15.46 6.79
N LEU A 108 3.10 -14.27 7.38
CA LEU A 108 1.77 -13.76 7.71
C LEU A 108 0.99 -13.60 6.42
N ALA A 109 -0.31 -13.94 6.45
CA ALA A 109 -1.19 -13.67 5.33
C ALA A 109 -1.08 -12.17 4.98
N PRO A 110 -0.68 -11.79 3.75
CA PRO A 110 -0.55 -10.40 3.34
C PRO A 110 -1.82 -9.59 3.62
N GLU A 111 -2.99 -10.23 3.52
CA GLU A 111 -4.28 -9.66 3.87
C GLU A 111 -4.37 -9.14 5.31
N LEU A 112 -3.78 -9.83 6.29
CA LEU A 112 -3.77 -9.37 7.67
C LEU A 112 -2.91 -8.12 7.84
N VAL A 113 -1.74 -8.09 7.20
CA VAL A 113 -0.83 -6.93 7.23
C VAL A 113 -1.50 -5.73 6.55
N LEU A 114 -2.08 -5.93 5.38
CA LEU A 114 -2.82 -4.91 4.65
C LEU A 114 -4.01 -4.39 5.47
N SER A 115 -4.75 -5.27 6.16
CA SER A 115 -5.87 -4.86 7.02
C SER A 115 -5.43 -3.93 8.16
N VAL A 116 -4.20 -4.10 8.67
CA VAL A 116 -3.62 -3.22 9.68
C VAL A 116 -3.22 -1.89 9.06
N LEU A 117 -2.55 -1.90 7.91
CA LEU A 117 -2.13 -0.69 7.20
C LEU A 117 -3.33 0.17 6.79
N ASP A 118 -4.41 -0.44 6.30
CA ASP A 118 -5.63 0.25 5.85
C ASP A 118 -6.28 1.10 6.97
N ARG A 119 -6.09 0.74 8.24
CA ARG A 119 -6.58 1.54 9.39
C ARG A 119 -5.88 2.89 9.54
N TYR A 120 -4.64 3.01 9.07
CA TYR A 120 -3.82 4.22 9.19
C TYR A 120 -3.64 4.94 7.85
N LEU A 121 -3.58 4.18 6.76
CA LEU A 121 -3.36 4.63 5.39
C LEU A 121 -4.67 4.46 4.59
N GLN A 122 -5.43 5.55 4.50
CA GLN A 122 -6.83 5.51 4.03
C GLN A 122 -7.01 5.21 2.54
N VAL A 123 -5.92 5.29 1.76
CA VAL A 123 -5.92 5.15 0.31
C VAL A 123 -4.96 4.06 -0.07
N ARG A 124 -5.47 3.04 -0.76
CA ARG A 124 -4.68 1.90 -1.23
C ARG A 124 -4.74 1.82 -2.76
N CYS A 125 -3.56 1.84 -3.36
CA CYS A 125 -3.35 1.63 -4.79
C CYS A 125 -2.80 0.22 -5.01
N THR A 126 -3.59 -0.65 -5.65
CA THR A 126 -3.19 -2.03 -5.95
C THR A 126 -2.86 -2.13 -7.44
N LEU A 127 -1.68 -2.67 -7.75
CA LEU A 127 -1.25 -2.97 -9.10
C LEU A 127 -1.31 -4.49 -9.31
N GLU A 128 -2.05 -4.94 -10.32
CA GLU A 128 -2.18 -6.34 -10.72
C GLU A 128 -1.67 -6.49 -12.16
N GLU A 129 -0.69 -7.37 -12.38
CA GLU A 129 -0.22 -7.65 -13.73
C GLU A 129 -1.29 -8.42 -14.51
N VAL A 130 -1.72 -7.87 -15.64
CA VAL A 130 -2.56 -8.60 -16.57
C VAL A 130 -1.65 -9.54 -17.35
N LYS A 131 -2.07 -10.80 -17.57
CA LYS A 131 -1.31 -11.89 -18.23
C LYS A 131 -0.73 -11.59 -19.64
N ARG A 132 -0.73 -10.35 -20.11
CA ARG A 132 -0.17 -9.87 -21.37
C ARG A 132 0.95 -8.87 -21.09
N ASP A 133 2.11 -9.14 -21.67
CA ASP A 133 3.35 -8.36 -21.59
C ASP A 133 3.15 -6.84 -21.39
N GLY A 134 3.32 -6.37 -20.14
CA GLY A 134 3.38 -4.94 -19.82
C GLY A 134 2.04 -4.23 -19.59
N GLU A 135 0.94 -4.96 -19.46
CA GLU A 135 -0.36 -4.42 -19.06
C GLU A 135 -0.63 -4.65 -17.56
N TRP A 136 -1.09 -3.62 -16.88
CA TRP A 136 -1.41 -3.64 -15.45
C TRP A 136 -2.83 -3.13 -15.21
N ARG A 137 -3.54 -3.72 -14.26
CA ARG A 137 -4.74 -3.12 -13.68
C ARG A 137 -4.35 -2.37 -12.41
N VAL A 138 -4.86 -1.16 -12.30
CA VAL A 138 -4.65 -0.29 -11.15
C VAL A 138 -6.00 -0.10 -10.48
N TYR A 139 -6.07 -0.45 -9.19
CA TYR A 139 -7.24 -0.26 -8.35
C TYR A 139 -6.91 0.77 -7.29
N LEU A 140 -7.72 1.82 -7.19
CA LEU A 140 -7.67 2.76 -6.07
C LEU A 140 -8.88 2.49 -5.20
N SER A 141 -8.60 2.01 -4.00
CA SER A 141 -9.60 1.78 -2.95
C SER A 141 -9.39 2.80 -1.84
N VAL A 142 -10.50 3.34 -1.34
CA VAL A 142 -10.53 4.15 -0.13
C VAL A 142 -11.29 3.35 0.92
N MET A 143 -11.14 3.67 2.20
CA MET A 143 -11.85 3.05 3.34
C MET A 143 -13.38 2.97 3.25
N CYS A 144 -13.99 3.42 2.15
CA CYS A 144 -15.35 3.08 1.76
C CYS A 144 -15.30 2.07 0.58
N PRO A 145 -15.59 0.77 0.80
CA PRO A 145 -15.54 -0.27 -0.24
C PRO A 145 -16.55 -0.08 -1.39
N SER A 146 -17.40 0.95 -1.32
CA SER A 146 -18.37 1.31 -2.36
C SER A 146 -17.77 2.14 -3.51
N LEU A 147 -16.57 2.70 -3.36
CA LEU A 147 -15.86 3.42 -4.43
C LEU A 147 -14.48 2.82 -4.66
N VAL A 148 -14.43 1.84 -5.56
CA VAL A 148 -13.19 1.40 -6.19
C VAL A 148 -13.10 2.10 -7.54
N GLN A 149 -12.06 2.91 -7.73
CA GLN A 149 -11.74 3.46 -9.05
C GLN A 149 -10.75 2.52 -9.73
N GLN A 150 -10.96 2.25 -11.02
CA GLN A 150 -10.14 1.30 -11.76
C GLN A 150 -9.58 1.93 -13.04
N TRP A 151 -8.30 1.68 -13.30
CA TRP A 151 -7.62 2.06 -14.51
C TRP A 151 -6.86 0.87 -15.10
N HIS A 152 -6.74 0.88 -16.42
CA HIS A 152 -5.79 0.07 -17.16
C HIS A 152 -4.53 0.90 -17.39
N MET A 153 -3.38 0.38 -16.94
CA MET A 153 -2.08 0.98 -17.12
C MET A 153 -1.29 0.15 -18.14
N VAL A 154 -0.81 0.79 -19.21
CA VAL A 154 -0.01 0.13 -20.24
C VAL A 154 1.38 0.76 -20.29
N LEU A 155 2.42 -0.07 -20.15
CA LEU A 155 3.78 0.34 -20.39
C LEU A 155 4.09 0.22 -21.89
N ARG A 156 4.26 1.35 -22.57
CA ARG A 156 4.59 1.39 -23.99
C ARG A 156 6.09 1.17 -24.23
N ALA A 157 6.42 0.70 -25.43
CA ALA A 157 7.79 0.68 -25.93
C ALA A 157 8.42 2.08 -25.79
N GLY A 158 9.49 2.20 -25.00
CA GLY A 158 10.13 3.47 -24.66
C GLY A 158 9.90 3.96 -23.22
N GLY A 159 9.19 3.19 -22.37
CA GLY A 159 9.05 3.50 -20.94
C GLY A 159 7.90 4.45 -20.60
N ALA A 160 7.11 4.88 -21.59
CA ALA A 160 5.95 5.73 -21.35
C ALA A 160 4.80 4.92 -20.74
N LEU A 161 4.22 5.42 -19.65
CA LEU A 161 3.04 4.86 -19.00
C LEU A 161 1.78 5.57 -19.50
N GLU A 162 0.78 4.80 -19.94
CA GLU A 162 -0.54 5.32 -20.29
C GLU A 162 -1.60 4.76 -19.35
N PHE A 163 -2.44 5.64 -18.80
CA PHE A 163 -3.56 5.27 -17.94
C PHE A 163 -4.88 5.48 -18.68
N ARG A 164 -5.71 4.45 -18.71
CA ARG A 164 -7.07 4.49 -19.27
C ARG A 164 -8.08 4.17 -18.17
N PRO A 165 -8.97 5.10 -17.81
CA PRO A 165 -10.04 4.80 -16.86
C PRO A 165 -10.94 3.68 -17.40
N VAL A 166 -11.30 2.74 -16.53
CA VAL A 166 -12.28 1.70 -16.86
C VAL A 166 -13.66 2.25 -16.51
N PHE A 167 -14.36 2.80 -17.50
CA PHE A 167 -15.73 3.29 -17.32
C PHE A 167 -16.71 2.11 -17.24
N GLY A 168 -17.42 1.96 -16.12
CA GLY A 168 -18.49 0.95 -15.94
C GLY A 168 -18.27 -0.10 -14.84
N GLY A 169 -17.34 0.12 -13.92
CA GLY A 169 -16.99 -0.85 -12.87
C GLY A 169 -17.51 -0.51 -11.46
N GLU A 170 -18.80 -0.23 -11.27
CA GLU A 170 -19.43 -0.53 -9.97
C GLU A 170 -19.57 -2.06 -9.85
N GLN A 171 -18.45 -2.78 -9.81
CA GLN A 171 -18.47 -4.21 -9.52
C GLN A 171 -18.50 -4.35 -8.01
N GLN A 172 -19.72 -4.56 -7.49
CA GLN A 172 -19.90 -5.19 -6.19
C GLN A 172 -19.02 -6.44 -6.17
N ILE A 173 -18.08 -6.49 -5.23
CA ILE A 173 -17.46 -7.74 -4.80
C ILE A 173 -18.60 -8.51 -4.12
N LEU A 174 -19.42 -9.21 -4.92
CA LEU A 174 -20.48 -10.07 -4.43
C LEU A 174 -20.12 -11.50 -4.81
N ASP A 175 -19.94 -12.28 -3.75
CA ASP A 175 -19.80 -13.73 -3.69
C ASP A 175 -20.28 -14.47 -4.94
N GLN A 176 -19.39 -15.27 -5.55
CA GLN A 176 -19.84 -16.30 -6.48
C GLN A 176 -20.46 -17.43 -5.65
N PRO A 177 -21.78 -17.75 -5.79
CA PRO A 177 -22.26 -19.03 -5.34
C PRO A 177 -21.88 -20.07 -6.40
N GLU A 178 -21.24 -21.13 -5.93
CA GLU A 178 -20.89 -22.33 -6.70
C GLU A 178 -22.10 -22.81 -7.53
N LYS A 179 -21.94 -22.85 -8.86
CA LYS A 179 -22.92 -23.49 -9.75
C LYS A 179 -22.79 -25.00 -9.61
N HIS A 180 -23.49 -25.58 -8.64
CA HIS A 180 -23.80 -27.00 -8.64
C HIS A 180 -24.63 -27.32 -9.89
N LYS A 181 -24.02 -28.05 -10.83
CA LYS A 181 -24.70 -28.62 -12.00
C LYS A 181 -25.53 -29.81 -11.52
N GLN A 182 -26.82 -29.60 -11.29
CA GLN A 182 -27.81 -30.68 -11.18
C GLN A 182 -28.02 -31.28 -12.58
N GLU A 183 -27.58 -32.52 -12.74
CA GLU A 183 -27.83 -33.34 -13.91
C GLU A 183 -29.03 -34.23 -13.59
N ASN A 184 -30.21 -33.91 -14.15
CA ASN A 184 -31.28 -34.85 -14.41
C ASN A 184 -32.36 -34.16 -15.25
N GLU A 185 -32.52 -34.60 -16.49
CA GLU A 185 -33.76 -35.26 -16.94
C GLU A 185 -33.59 -35.72 -18.39
N ARG A 186 -33.51 -37.04 -18.53
CA ARG A 186 -33.53 -37.75 -19.80
C ARG A 186 -34.97 -37.75 -20.29
N CYS A 187 -35.25 -36.92 -21.30
CA CYS A 187 -36.48 -37.00 -22.07
C CYS A 187 -36.53 -38.38 -22.76
N GLY A 188 -37.62 -39.11 -22.55
CA GLY A 188 -37.89 -40.34 -23.27
C GLY A 188 -38.26 -40.04 -24.72
N ASP A 189 -37.97 -40.98 -25.61
CA ASP A 189 -38.80 -41.28 -26.78
C ASP A 189 -38.46 -42.66 -27.35
N ASN A 190 -39.54 -43.43 -27.55
CA ASN A 190 -39.73 -44.71 -28.28
C ASN A 190 -39.15 -46.01 -27.73
#